data_AF-A0A212L5V2-F1
#
_entry.id   AF-A0A212L5V2-F1
#
_cell.length_a   1.000
_cell.length_b   1.000
_cell.length_c   1.000
_cell.angle_alpha   90.00
_cell.angle_beta   90.00
_cell.angle_gamma   90.00
#
_symmetry.space_group_name_H-M   'P 1'
#
loop_
_entity.id
_entity.type
_entity.pdbx_description
1 polymer ?
#
loop_
_entity_poly.entity_id
_entity_poly.type
_entity_poly.pdbx_seq_one_letter_code
_entity_poly.pdbx_strand_id
1 'polypeptide(L)'
;MPDREKIQSVVDSAHAQYGKTPGGANADYIPFLANIPSDLAAVAVVTAQGQCASAGDAQYRFAIESISKVCTLALALEDMGRQAVQEKIGVSPTGLPFNSVMALELHGDKPLSPLVNAGAMAAASLVKAAGREERWQRILDMQRRLGAKDIVMSDELNNSEQTTNFHNRGIAWLLFAAGYMYCDPMEACDVYTRQCSTLLTTVELATIGATIAARGRNPLTGEQVLKPENCACIMAEMTMEGLYDSSGAWAYTVGLPGKSGVGGGILTIVPGIMGIAAFSPPLDPVGNSVRGQKMAAFVARELGYNLYAS
;
A
#
# COMPACT_ATOMS: atom_id res chain seq x y z
N MET A 1 -15.13 21.14 1.66
CA MET A 1 -13.72 20.71 1.76
C MET A 1 -12.97 21.64 2.67
N PRO A 2 -12.02 21.12 3.47
CA PRO A 2 -11.25 21.95 4.37
C PRO A 2 -10.34 22.87 3.55
N ASP A 3 -10.18 24.09 4.03
CA ASP A 3 -9.27 25.06 3.44
C ASP A 3 -7.82 24.57 3.52
N ARG A 4 -7.00 24.90 2.52
CA ARG A 4 -5.60 24.48 2.42
C ARG A 4 -4.80 24.92 3.65
N GLU A 5 -5.03 26.12 4.16
CA GLU A 5 -4.35 26.62 5.36
C GLU A 5 -4.68 25.76 6.59
N LYS A 6 -5.94 25.34 6.74
CA LYS A 6 -6.35 24.41 7.79
C LYS A 6 -5.68 23.05 7.63
N ILE A 7 -5.62 22.50 6.42
CA ILE A 7 -4.94 21.23 6.15
C ILE A 7 -3.45 21.34 6.52
N GLN A 8 -2.77 22.39 6.08
CA GLN A 8 -1.35 22.60 6.38
C GLN A 8 -1.10 22.70 7.89
N SER A 9 -1.91 23.48 8.62
CA SER A 9 -1.79 23.61 10.07
C SER A 9 -1.95 22.27 10.81
N VAL A 10 -2.88 21.41 10.37
CA VAL A 10 -3.07 20.07 10.94
C VAL A 10 -1.90 19.15 10.61
N VAL A 11 -1.39 19.19 9.39
CA VAL A 11 -0.21 18.42 8.93
C VAL A 11 1.04 18.81 9.74
N ASP A 12 1.27 20.10 9.94
CA ASP A 12 2.38 20.62 10.74
C ASP A 12 2.26 20.16 12.20
N SER A 13 1.05 20.23 12.76
CA SER A 13 0.77 19.80 14.13
C SER A 13 0.99 18.29 14.32
N ALA A 14 0.58 17.47 13.34
CA ALA A 14 0.79 16.03 13.36
C ALA A 14 2.29 15.69 13.41
N HIS A 15 3.09 16.35 12.56
CA HIS A 15 4.53 16.15 12.52
C HIS A 15 5.20 16.63 13.81
N ALA A 16 4.87 17.83 14.31
CA ALA A 16 5.42 18.37 15.55
C ALA A 16 5.11 17.46 16.76
N GLN A 17 3.90 16.91 16.83
CA GLN A 17 3.48 16.10 17.97
C GLN A 17 4.04 14.66 17.92
N TYR A 18 4.10 14.04 16.74
CA TYR A 18 4.41 12.61 16.62
C TYR A 18 5.70 12.28 15.87
N GLY A 19 6.30 13.21 15.14
CA GLY A 19 7.50 12.98 14.33
C GLY A 19 8.72 12.50 15.13
N LYS A 20 8.74 12.74 16.45
CA LYS A 20 9.78 12.27 17.38
C LYS A 20 9.30 11.24 18.41
N THR A 21 8.12 10.65 18.20
CA THR A 21 7.59 9.63 19.11
C THR A 21 8.57 8.44 19.18
N PRO A 22 8.99 8.00 20.38
CA PRO A 22 9.85 6.82 20.51
C PRO A 22 9.08 5.53 20.27
N GLY A 23 9.83 4.45 20.00
CA GLY A 23 9.29 3.09 19.88
C GLY A 23 9.44 2.50 18.48
N GLY A 24 9.36 1.17 18.43
CA GLY A 24 9.57 0.38 17.22
C GLY A 24 11.04 0.22 16.84
N ALA A 25 11.27 -0.49 15.74
CA ALA A 25 12.58 -0.70 15.14
C ALA A 25 12.43 -0.74 13.61
N ASN A 26 13.47 -0.35 12.88
CA ASN A 26 13.49 -0.53 11.43
C ASN A 26 13.33 -2.02 11.08
N ALA A 27 12.74 -2.30 9.92
CA ALA A 27 12.89 -3.62 9.32
C ALA A 27 14.38 -3.88 9.04
N ASP A 28 14.89 -5.05 9.44
CA ASP A 28 16.32 -5.37 9.43
C ASP A 28 16.67 -6.66 8.65
N TYR A 29 15.67 -7.32 8.06
CA TYR A 29 15.87 -8.55 7.29
C TYR A 29 16.66 -8.34 5.98
N ILE A 30 16.77 -7.08 5.52
CA ILE A 30 17.67 -6.67 4.44
C ILE A 30 18.46 -5.41 4.83
N PRO A 31 19.73 -5.29 4.41
CA PRO A 31 20.58 -4.14 4.75
C PRO A 31 20.01 -2.78 4.33
N PHE A 32 19.30 -2.73 3.20
CA PHE A 32 18.72 -1.49 2.68
C PHE A 32 17.78 -0.83 3.71
N LEU A 33 16.85 -1.61 4.28
CA LEU A 33 15.87 -1.12 5.26
C LEU A 33 16.52 -0.86 6.63
N ALA A 34 17.47 -1.72 7.03
CA ALA A 34 18.17 -1.60 8.29
C ALA A 34 18.95 -0.27 8.41
N ASN A 35 19.48 0.21 7.27
CA ASN A 35 20.33 1.39 7.21
C ASN A 35 19.59 2.71 6.99
N ILE A 36 18.26 2.69 6.83
CA ILE A 36 17.48 3.93 6.71
C ILE A 36 17.56 4.71 8.04
N PRO A 37 17.88 6.02 8.04
CA PRO A 37 17.93 6.79 9.27
C PRO A 37 16.60 6.76 10.04
N SER A 38 16.61 6.20 11.26
CA SER A 38 15.40 5.96 12.06
C SER A 38 14.72 7.22 12.59
N ASP A 39 15.37 8.39 12.47
CA ASP A 39 14.85 9.70 12.86
C ASP A 39 14.00 10.36 11.76
N LEU A 40 14.03 9.84 10.53
CA LEU A 40 13.18 10.33 9.45
C LEU A 40 11.69 10.23 9.81
N ALA A 41 10.95 11.29 9.52
CA ALA A 41 9.50 11.34 9.71
C ALA A 41 8.86 12.33 8.75
N ALA A 42 7.75 11.94 8.15
CA ALA A 42 6.99 12.81 7.26
C ALA A 42 5.49 12.51 7.29
N VAL A 43 4.70 13.51 6.94
CA VAL A 43 3.26 13.40 6.72
C VAL A 43 2.85 14.32 5.58
N ALA A 44 1.96 13.85 4.71
CA ALA A 44 1.44 14.59 3.58
C ALA A 44 -0.04 14.30 3.35
N VAL A 45 -0.72 15.30 2.79
CA VAL A 45 -2.10 15.24 2.33
C VAL A 45 -2.16 15.73 0.91
N VAL A 46 -2.87 14.99 0.05
CA VAL A 46 -3.25 15.43 -1.30
C VAL A 46 -4.75 15.32 -1.42
N THR A 47 -5.44 16.42 -1.72
CA THR A 47 -6.90 16.43 -1.88
C THR A 47 -7.32 15.95 -3.27
N ALA A 48 -8.57 15.57 -3.42
CA ALA A 48 -9.16 15.19 -4.71
C ALA A 48 -9.18 16.33 -5.76
N GLN A 49 -8.84 17.56 -5.36
CA GLN A 49 -8.72 18.76 -6.19
C GLN A 49 -7.25 19.15 -6.42
N GLY A 50 -6.31 18.37 -5.89
CA GLY A 50 -4.88 18.56 -6.12
C GLY A 50 -4.22 19.57 -5.17
N GLN A 51 -4.87 19.95 -4.07
CA GLN A 51 -4.19 20.71 -3.03
C GLN A 51 -3.25 19.78 -2.27
N CYS A 52 -2.01 20.22 -2.08
CA CYS A 52 -0.98 19.49 -1.37
C CYS A 52 -0.55 20.24 -0.10
N ALA A 53 -0.40 19.50 1.00
CA ALA A 53 0.19 19.95 2.25
C ALA A 53 1.10 18.86 2.80
N SER A 54 2.28 19.21 3.30
CA SER A 54 3.23 18.24 3.85
C SER A 54 4.12 18.86 4.91
N ALA A 55 4.66 18.02 5.80
CA ALA A 55 5.64 18.38 6.82
C ALA A 55 6.70 17.27 7.00
N GLY A 56 7.88 17.66 7.51
CA GLY A 56 9.01 16.76 7.74
C GLY A 56 9.75 16.37 6.47
N ASP A 57 10.29 15.16 6.45
CA ASP A 57 11.11 14.60 5.35
C ASP A 57 10.26 14.15 4.15
N ALA A 58 9.22 14.91 3.80
CA ALA A 58 8.18 14.48 2.86
C ALA A 58 8.68 14.19 1.43
N GLN A 59 9.87 14.68 1.08
CA GLN A 59 10.54 14.45 -0.20
C GLN A 59 11.57 13.30 -0.16
N TYR A 60 11.83 12.72 1.01
CA TYR A 60 12.67 11.53 1.12
C TYR A 60 12.01 10.37 0.38
N ARG A 61 12.78 9.68 -0.47
CA ARG A 61 12.30 8.52 -1.24
C ARG A 61 12.55 7.24 -0.44
N PHE A 62 11.48 6.54 -0.10
CA PHE A 62 11.53 5.28 0.65
C PHE A 62 10.85 4.15 -0.14
N ALA A 63 11.12 2.91 0.27
CA ALA A 63 10.57 1.70 -0.34
C ALA A 63 9.04 1.62 -0.20
N ILE A 64 8.33 1.41 -1.31
CA ILE A 64 6.86 1.24 -1.29
C ILE A 64 6.43 -0.02 -0.54
N GLU A 65 7.22 -1.09 -0.68
CA GLU A 65 6.95 -2.41 -0.11
C GLU A 65 5.52 -2.89 -0.35
N SER A 66 4.88 -3.49 0.67
CA SER A 66 3.52 -4.02 0.59
C SER A 66 2.42 -2.99 0.27
N ILE A 67 2.72 -1.69 0.23
CA ILE A 67 1.76 -0.71 -0.30
C ILE A 67 1.56 -0.92 -1.82
N SER A 68 2.56 -1.44 -2.53
CA SER A 68 2.48 -1.79 -3.95
C SER A 68 1.32 -2.73 -4.29
N LYS A 69 0.91 -3.57 -3.34
CA LYS A 69 -0.24 -4.48 -3.46
C LYS A 69 -1.52 -3.75 -3.85
N VAL A 70 -1.72 -2.52 -3.36
CA VAL A 70 -2.85 -1.67 -3.72
C VAL A 70 -2.84 -1.31 -5.20
N CYS A 71 -1.66 -0.99 -5.74
CA CYS A 71 -1.49 -0.63 -7.16
C CYS A 71 -1.71 -1.85 -8.06
N THR A 72 -1.19 -3.01 -7.68
CA THR A 72 -1.39 -4.26 -8.44
C THR A 72 -2.83 -4.75 -8.37
N LEU A 73 -3.50 -4.63 -7.23
CA LEU A 73 -4.95 -4.88 -7.11
C LEU A 73 -5.73 -3.95 -8.04
N ALA A 74 -5.40 -2.66 -8.07
CA ALA A 74 -6.05 -1.70 -8.95
C ALA A 74 -5.93 -2.11 -10.43
N LEU A 75 -4.73 -2.51 -10.87
CA LEU A 75 -4.51 -3.02 -12.23
C LEU A 75 -5.27 -4.32 -12.51
N ALA A 76 -5.28 -5.27 -11.56
CA ALA A 76 -6.01 -6.53 -11.71
C ALA A 76 -7.53 -6.28 -11.84
N LEU A 77 -8.08 -5.31 -11.10
CA LEU A 77 -9.48 -4.90 -11.21
C LEU A 77 -9.80 -4.26 -12.57
N GLU A 78 -8.90 -3.43 -13.11
CA GLU A 78 -9.07 -2.84 -14.46
C GLU A 78 -9.05 -3.91 -15.55
N ASP A 79 -8.15 -4.89 -15.43
CA ASP A 79 -7.97 -5.95 -16.42
C ASP A 79 -9.08 -7.00 -16.40
N MET A 80 -9.50 -7.42 -15.19
CA MET A 80 -10.31 -8.63 -14.99
C MET A 80 -11.70 -8.35 -14.43
N GLY A 81 -11.90 -7.17 -13.83
CA GLY A 81 -13.13 -6.80 -13.15
C GLY A 81 -13.28 -7.45 -11.77
N ARG A 82 -14.19 -6.87 -10.97
CA ARG A 82 -14.42 -7.23 -9.56
C ARG A 82 -14.75 -8.71 -9.34
N GLN A 83 -15.55 -9.32 -10.22
CA GLN A 83 -16.01 -10.69 -10.07
C GLN A 83 -14.85 -11.67 -10.18
N ALA A 84 -14.01 -11.50 -11.20
CA ALA A 84 -12.84 -12.34 -11.39
C ALA A 84 -11.86 -12.22 -10.22
N VAL A 85 -11.60 -11.00 -9.71
CA VAL A 85 -10.74 -10.80 -8.53
C VAL A 85 -11.31 -11.52 -7.30
N GLN A 86 -12.61 -11.40 -7.05
CA GLN A 86 -13.27 -12.08 -5.92
C GLN A 86 -13.22 -13.61 -6.04
N GLU A 87 -13.45 -14.15 -7.22
CA GLU A 87 -13.45 -15.59 -7.47
C GLU A 87 -12.03 -16.16 -7.39
N LYS A 88 -11.07 -15.50 -8.04
CA LYS A 88 -9.69 -15.98 -8.22
C LYS A 88 -8.74 -15.65 -7.09
N ILE A 89 -9.05 -14.68 -6.25
CA ILE A 89 -8.18 -14.28 -5.13
C ILE A 89 -8.99 -14.36 -3.85
N GLY A 90 -10.06 -13.57 -3.78
CA GLY A 90 -10.90 -13.42 -2.60
C GLY A 90 -11.02 -11.95 -2.20
N VAL A 91 -11.92 -11.69 -1.24
CA VAL A 91 -12.25 -10.36 -0.70
C VAL A 91 -12.47 -10.40 0.81
N SER A 92 -11.82 -11.35 1.49
CA SER A 92 -12.06 -11.63 2.90
C SER A 92 -10.76 -11.64 3.68
N PRO A 93 -10.75 -11.11 4.90
CA PRO A 93 -9.55 -11.13 5.71
C PRO A 93 -9.18 -12.56 6.11
N THR A 94 -7.88 -12.83 6.30
CA THR A 94 -7.39 -14.16 6.70
C THR A 94 -7.48 -14.38 8.20
N GLY A 95 -7.46 -13.30 8.99
CA GLY A 95 -7.34 -13.36 10.46
C GLY A 95 -5.99 -13.91 10.94
N LEU A 96 -4.99 -13.95 10.07
CA LEU A 96 -3.65 -14.51 10.30
C LEU A 96 -2.58 -13.59 9.69
N PRO A 97 -1.30 -13.72 10.10
CA PRO A 97 -0.23 -12.88 9.59
C PRO A 97 -0.13 -12.85 8.06
N PHE A 98 0.38 -11.73 7.53
CA PHE A 98 0.41 -11.40 6.10
C PHE A 98 1.12 -12.44 5.19
N ASN A 99 1.95 -13.29 5.77
CA ASN A 99 2.74 -14.33 5.09
C ASN A 99 2.34 -15.76 5.53
N SER A 100 1.17 -15.92 6.16
CA SER A 100 0.72 -17.19 6.74
C SER A 100 0.42 -18.25 5.68
N VAL A 101 1.22 -19.31 5.65
CA VAL A 101 0.91 -20.53 4.88
C VAL A 101 -0.23 -21.33 5.52
N MET A 102 -0.44 -21.19 6.83
CA MET A 102 -1.56 -21.80 7.53
C MET A 102 -2.91 -21.22 7.05
N ALA A 103 -2.95 -19.93 6.70
CA ALA A 103 -4.13 -19.33 6.08
C ALA A 103 -4.46 -20.00 4.74
N LEU A 104 -3.45 -20.35 3.94
CA LEU A 104 -3.66 -21.07 2.69
C LEU A 104 -4.21 -22.47 2.96
N GLU A 105 -3.54 -23.25 3.82
CA GLU A 105 -3.92 -24.63 4.11
C GLU A 105 -5.36 -24.75 4.65
N LEU A 106 -5.78 -23.83 5.53
CA LEU A 106 -7.13 -23.79 6.10
C LEU A 106 -8.24 -23.48 5.06
N HIS A 107 -7.88 -22.90 3.92
CA HIS A 107 -8.83 -22.41 2.92
C HIS A 107 -8.64 -23.06 1.55
N GLY A 108 -8.07 -24.27 1.51
CA GLY A 108 -7.82 -25.01 0.27
C GLY A 108 -6.90 -24.24 -0.67
N ASP A 109 -5.88 -23.61 -0.08
CA ASP A 109 -4.85 -22.78 -0.70
C ASP A 109 -5.35 -21.54 -1.45
N LYS A 110 -6.62 -21.14 -1.24
CA LYS A 110 -7.12 -19.86 -1.72
C LYS A 110 -6.54 -18.72 -0.88
N PRO A 111 -5.98 -17.66 -1.48
CA PRO A 111 -5.28 -16.61 -0.73
C PRO A 111 -6.18 -15.65 0.08
N LEU A 112 -7.48 -15.65 -0.17
CA LEU A 112 -8.54 -14.87 0.47
C LEU A 112 -8.50 -13.33 0.34
N SER A 113 -7.33 -12.70 0.33
CA SER A 113 -7.21 -11.24 0.17
C SER A 113 -6.04 -10.88 -0.75
N PRO A 114 -6.21 -9.90 -1.65
CA PRO A 114 -5.11 -9.36 -2.46
C PRO A 114 -4.04 -8.61 -1.64
N LEU A 115 -4.26 -8.33 -0.35
CA LEU A 115 -3.34 -7.53 0.48
C LEU A 115 -2.42 -8.36 1.40
N VAL A 116 -2.63 -9.68 1.48
CA VAL A 116 -1.63 -10.63 2.00
C VAL A 116 -0.66 -11.05 0.89
N ASN A 117 0.52 -11.57 1.23
CA ASN A 117 1.56 -11.89 0.23
C ASN A 117 1.07 -12.87 -0.83
N ALA A 118 0.34 -13.90 -0.40
CA ALA A 118 -0.20 -14.91 -1.31
C ALA A 118 -1.14 -14.30 -2.36
N GLY A 119 -2.12 -13.52 -1.92
CA GLY A 119 -3.07 -12.91 -2.84
C GLY A 119 -2.47 -11.79 -3.67
N ALA A 120 -1.44 -11.09 -3.18
CA ALA A 120 -0.71 -10.12 -3.96
C ALA A 120 0.10 -10.76 -5.11
N MET A 121 0.72 -11.91 -4.88
CA MET A 121 1.38 -12.68 -5.95
C MET A 121 0.35 -13.26 -6.93
N ALA A 122 -0.78 -13.76 -6.43
CA ALA A 122 -1.90 -14.17 -7.29
C ALA A 122 -2.40 -13.00 -8.14
N ALA A 123 -2.55 -11.79 -7.56
CA ALA A 123 -2.93 -10.58 -8.29
C ALA A 123 -1.91 -10.19 -9.36
N ALA A 124 -0.61 -10.23 -9.04
CA ALA A 124 0.46 -9.99 -10.02
C ALA A 124 0.38 -10.97 -11.19
N SER A 125 0.17 -12.26 -10.90
CA SER A 125 0.03 -13.30 -11.94
C SER A 125 -1.24 -13.15 -12.79
N LEU A 126 -2.27 -12.49 -12.26
CA LEU A 126 -3.54 -12.24 -12.93
C LEU A 126 -3.51 -11.07 -13.93
N VAL A 127 -2.54 -10.16 -13.79
CA VAL A 127 -2.34 -9.04 -14.74
C VAL A 127 -2.18 -9.58 -16.16
N LYS A 128 -2.85 -8.97 -17.15
CA LYS A 128 -2.75 -9.42 -18.55
C LYS A 128 -1.38 -9.04 -19.12
N ALA A 129 -0.54 -10.01 -19.46
CA ALA A 129 0.77 -9.75 -20.05
C ALA A 129 1.25 -10.96 -20.84
N ALA A 130 2.02 -10.74 -21.90
CA ALA A 130 2.66 -11.79 -22.69
C ALA A 130 3.82 -12.46 -21.93
N GLY A 131 4.34 -11.81 -20.89
CA GLY A 131 5.34 -12.38 -20.00
C GLY A 131 5.84 -11.40 -18.96
N ARG A 132 6.84 -11.85 -18.20
CA ARG A 132 7.45 -11.15 -17.05
C ARG A 132 7.71 -9.66 -17.21
N GLU A 133 8.43 -9.25 -18.25
CA GLU A 133 8.83 -7.84 -18.39
C GLU A 133 7.65 -6.93 -18.72
N GLU A 134 6.71 -7.38 -19.56
CA GLU A 134 5.49 -6.60 -19.83
C GLU A 134 4.64 -6.49 -18.55
N ARG A 135 4.48 -7.59 -17.81
CA ARG A 135 3.77 -7.60 -16.53
C ARG A 135 4.36 -6.60 -15.54
N TRP A 136 5.68 -6.61 -15.41
CA TRP A 136 6.43 -5.65 -14.59
C TRP A 136 6.19 -4.21 -15.04
N GLN A 137 6.35 -3.91 -16.33
CA GLN A 137 6.17 -2.55 -16.85
C GLN A 137 4.75 -2.04 -16.66
N ARG A 138 3.72 -2.89 -16.82
CA ARG A 138 2.33 -2.50 -16.56
C ARG A 138 2.06 -2.18 -15.09
N ILE A 139 2.65 -2.95 -14.16
CA ILE A 139 2.53 -2.68 -12.72
C ILE A 139 3.26 -1.37 -12.35
N LEU A 140 4.49 -1.17 -12.86
CA LEU A 140 5.22 0.08 -12.65
C LEU A 140 4.48 1.29 -13.23
N ASP A 141 3.92 1.16 -14.43
CA ASP A 141 3.09 2.19 -15.04
C ASP A 141 1.85 2.52 -14.19
N MET A 142 1.17 1.50 -13.66
CA MET A 142 0.05 1.72 -12.73
C MET A 142 0.48 2.49 -11.48
N GLN A 143 1.62 2.14 -10.85
CA GLN A 143 2.15 2.89 -9.71
C GLN A 143 2.40 4.37 -10.08
N ARG A 144 2.98 4.63 -11.26
CA ARG A 144 3.27 5.99 -11.75
C ARG A 144 2.03 6.80 -12.05
N ARG A 145 1.03 6.20 -12.69
CA ARG A 145 -0.23 6.86 -13.05
C ARG A 145 -1.05 7.19 -11.80
N LEU A 146 -1.08 6.30 -10.81
CA LEU A 146 -1.73 6.55 -9.52
C LEU A 146 -1.00 7.63 -8.70
N GLY A 147 0.33 7.58 -8.66
CA GLY A 147 1.16 8.48 -7.89
C GLY A 147 1.83 9.54 -8.76
N ALA A 148 3.09 9.28 -9.14
CA ALA A 148 3.88 10.17 -9.98
C ALA A 148 4.83 9.39 -10.91
N LYS A 149 5.19 10.01 -12.03
CA LYS A 149 6.12 9.47 -13.04
C LYS A 149 7.51 9.11 -12.48
N ASP A 150 7.94 9.78 -11.40
CA ASP A 150 9.28 9.63 -10.83
C ASP A 150 9.40 8.40 -9.89
N ILE A 151 8.31 7.64 -9.71
CA ILE A 151 8.35 6.33 -9.07
C ILE A 151 9.18 5.38 -9.95
N VAL A 152 10.23 4.82 -9.36
CA VAL A 152 11.23 3.98 -10.04
C VAL A 152 11.63 2.82 -9.15
N MET A 153 12.06 1.71 -9.75
CA MET A 153 12.64 0.59 -9.00
C MET A 153 14.03 0.95 -8.51
N SER A 154 14.34 0.59 -7.28
CA SER A 154 15.70 0.59 -6.74
C SER A 154 16.34 -0.76 -7.01
N ASP A 155 17.40 -0.79 -7.81
CA ASP A 155 18.14 -2.03 -8.11
C ASP A 155 18.75 -2.65 -6.85
N GLU A 156 19.24 -1.83 -5.92
CA GLU A 156 19.81 -2.29 -4.64
C GLU A 156 18.76 -3.04 -3.81
N LEU A 157 17.67 -2.35 -3.46
CA LEU A 157 16.52 -2.93 -2.78
C LEU A 157 15.98 -4.19 -3.48
N ASN A 158 15.77 -4.13 -4.80
CA ASN A 158 15.27 -5.28 -5.56
C ASN A 158 16.24 -6.45 -5.46
N ASN A 159 17.54 -6.24 -5.61
CA ASN A 159 18.52 -7.32 -5.46
C ASN A 159 18.52 -7.94 -4.05
N SER A 160 18.40 -7.11 -3.00
CA SER A 160 18.30 -7.60 -1.62
C SER A 160 17.04 -8.42 -1.38
N GLU A 161 15.88 -7.97 -1.85
CA GLU A 161 14.62 -8.70 -1.74
C GLU A 161 14.64 -10.02 -2.54
N GLN A 162 15.12 -9.97 -3.79
CA GLN A 162 15.17 -11.16 -4.66
C GLN A 162 16.04 -12.28 -4.08
N THR A 163 17.09 -11.93 -3.34
CA THR A 163 18.02 -12.89 -2.74
C THR A 163 17.59 -13.39 -1.36
N THR A 164 16.48 -12.87 -0.81
CA THR A 164 15.96 -13.24 0.53
C THR A 164 14.49 -13.69 0.52
N ASN A 165 13.77 -13.54 -0.60
CA ASN A 165 12.34 -13.85 -0.75
C ASN A 165 11.95 -15.35 -0.75
N PHE A 166 12.73 -16.24 -0.13
CA PHE A 166 12.53 -17.70 -0.17
C PHE A 166 11.14 -18.15 0.28
N HIS A 167 10.59 -17.51 1.33
CA HIS A 167 9.24 -17.81 1.82
C HIS A 167 8.17 -17.46 0.77
N ASN A 168 8.33 -16.34 0.06
CA ASN A 168 7.42 -15.97 -1.03
C ASN A 168 7.51 -16.97 -2.19
N ARG A 169 8.71 -17.49 -2.50
CA ARG A 169 8.85 -18.58 -3.50
C ARG A 169 8.07 -19.83 -3.09
N GLY A 170 8.13 -20.19 -1.81
CA GLY A 170 7.33 -21.30 -1.26
C GLY A 170 5.82 -21.07 -1.43
N ILE A 171 5.34 -19.89 -1.05
CA ILE A 171 3.93 -19.50 -1.23
C ILE A 171 3.53 -19.53 -2.71
N ALA A 172 4.38 -19.05 -3.62
CA ALA A 172 4.09 -19.05 -5.05
C ALA A 172 3.86 -20.47 -5.59
N TRP A 173 4.65 -21.45 -5.13
CA TRP A 173 4.46 -22.85 -5.49
C TRP A 173 3.21 -23.48 -4.88
N LEU A 174 2.85 -23.12 -3.64
CA LEU A 174 1.58 -23.55 -3.03
C LEU A 174 0.37 -23.08 -3.86
N LEU A 175 0.36 -21.79 -4.21
CA LEU A 175 -0.70 -21.21 -5.04
C LEU A 175 -0.77 -21.86 -6.42
N PHE A 176 0.38 -22.15 -7.04
CA PHE A 176 0.43 -22.81 -8.34
C PHE A 176 -0.10 -24.23 -8.29
N ALA A 177 0.29 -25.01 -7.27
CA ALA A 177 -0.22 -26.36 -7.06
C ALA A 177 -1.75 -26.39 -6.88
N ALA A 178 -2.32 -25.36 -6.26
CA ALA A 178 -3.76 -25.23 -6.01
C ALA A 178 -4.56 -24.55 -7.14
N GLY A 179 -3.90 -24.06 -8.20
CA GLY A 179 -4.56 -23.37 -9.31
C GLY A 179 -4.92 -21.90 -9.04
N TYR A 180 -4.34 -21.28 -8.00
CA TYR A 180 -4.48 -19.86 -7.66
C TYR A 180 -3.30 -19.00 -8.13
N MET A 181 -2.47 -19.53 -9.02
CA MET A 181 -1.43 -18.80 -9.74
C MET A 181 -1.72 -18.84 -11.25
N TYR A 182 -1.70 -17.69 -11.91
CA TYR A 182 -2.23 -17.51 -13.27
C TYR A 182 -1.17 -17.26 -14.34
N CYS A 183 0.10 -17.33 -13.96
CA CYS A 183 1.25 -17.42 -14.85
C CYS A 183 2.32 -18.32 -14.19
N ASP A 184 3.54 -18.35 -14.73
CA ASP A 184 4.66 -19.03 -14.08
C ASP A 184 4.85 -18.49 -12.64
N PRO A 185 4.96 -19.36 -11.61
CA PRO A 185 5.00 -18.91 -10.22
C PRO A 185 6.28 -18.12 -9.89
N MET A 186 7.40 -18.40 -10.56
CA MET A 186 8.64 -17.66 -10.34
C MET A 186 8.65 -16.34 -11.12
N GLU A 187 7.97 -16.24 -12.26
CA GLU A 187 7.62 -14.97 -12.89
C GLU A 187 6.79 -14.10 -11.94
N ALA A 188 5.72 -14.65 -11.35
CA ALA A 188 4.86 -13.91 -10.43
C ALA A 188 5.62 -13.45 -9.18
N CYS A 189 6.46 -14.32 -8.61
CA CYS A 189 7.29 -14.00 -7.46
C CYS A 189 8.33 -12.91 -7.79
N ASP A 190 9.00 -12.98 -8.95
CA ASP A 190 9.95 -11.94 -9.42
C ASP A 190 9.23 -10.59 -9.53
N VAL A 191 8.12 -10.55 -10.27
CA VAL A 191 7.38 -9.30 -10.49
C VAL A 191 6.76 -8.76 -9.19
N TYR A 192 6.31 -9.63 -8.29
CA TYR A 192 5.87 -9.24 -6.95
C TYR A 192 7.01 -8.61 -6.13
N THR A 193 8.21 -9.17 -6.20
CA THR A 193 9.36 -8.54 -5.55
C THR A 193 9.69 -7.18 -6.18
N ARG A 194 9.73 -7.05 -7.51
CA ARG A 194 9.99 -5.77 -8.18
C ARG A 194 9.00 -4.67 -7.80
N GLN A 195 7.70 -4.99 -7.69
CA GLN A 195 6.70 -3.99 -7.30
C GLN A 195 6.89 -3.46 -5.88
N CYS A 196 7.41 -4.28 -4.96
CA CYS A 196 7.75 -3.87 -3.59
C CYS A 196 9.00 -2.99 -3.55
N SER A 197 9.88 -3.14 -4.54
CA SER A 197 11.19 -2.48 -4.58
C SER A 197 11.21 -1.13 -5.30
N THR A 198 10.07 -0.46 -5.48
CA THR A 198 10.03 0.92 -5.99
C THR A 198 10.18 1.94 -4.88
N LEU A 199 10.73 3.10 -5.23
CA LEU A 199 10.92 4.22 -4.32
C LEU A 199 9.94 5.34 -4.65
N LEU A 200 9.33 5.90 -3.60
CA LEU A 200 8.45 7.06 -3.70
C LEU A 200 8.60 7.99 -2.50
N THR A 201 8.13 9.22 -2.65
CA THR A 201 8.04 10.19 -1.57
C THR A 201 6.72 10.09 -0.80
N THR A 202 6.61 10.75 0.35
CA THR A 202 5.36 10.76 1.13
C THR A 202 4.24 11.49 0.38
N VAL A 203 4.59 12.52 -0.40
CA VAL A 203 3.63 13.25 -1.25
C VAL A 203 3.15 12.37 -2.40
N GLU A 204 4.04 11.62 -3.04
CA GLU A 204 3.68 10.66 -4.10
C GLU A 204 2.77 9.56 -3.53
N LEU A 205 3.00 9.12 -2.29
CA LEU A 205 2.14 8.15 -1.61
C LEU A 205 0.75 8.71 -1.33
N ALA A 206 0.68 9.94 -0.81
CA ALA A 206 -0.59 10.64 -0.60
C ALA A 206 -1.34 10.84 -1.94
N THR A 207 -0.61 11.05 -3.04
CA THR A 207 -1.19 11.17 -4.38
C THR A 207 -1.84 9.87 -4.85
N ILE A 208 -1.22 8.70 -4.61
CA ILE A 208 -1.87 7.39 -4.86
C ILE A 208 -3.22 7.31 -4.14
N GLY A 209 -3.24 7.65 -2.85
CA GLY A 209 -4.48 7.70 -2.07
C GLY A 209 -5.50 8.69 -2.62
N ALA A 210 -5.05 9.87 -3.02
CA ALA A 210 -5.90 10.93 -3.55
C ALA A 210 -6.50 10.56 -4.90
N THR A 211 -5.76 9.85 -5.75
CA THR A 211 -6.27 9.29 -7.01
C THR A 211 -7.42 8.32 -6.76
N ILE A 212 -7.29 7.43 -5.78
CA ILE A 212 -8.35 6.49 -5.39
C ILE A 212 -9.54 7.25 -4.76
N ALA A 213 -9.26 8.22 -3.88
CA ALA A 213 -10.29 9.08 -3.27
C ALA A 213 -11.09 9.86 -4.33
N ALA A 214 -10.42 10.34 -5.38
CA ALA A 214 -10.97 11.10 -6.49
C ALA A 214 -11.59 10.19 -7.58
N ARG A 215 -12.10 9.02 -7.19
CA ARG A 215 -12.80 8.08 -8.09
C ARG A 215 -11.93 7.67 -9.29
N GLY A 216 -10.64 7.48 -9.05
CA GLY A 216 -9.68 6.99 -10.04
C GLY A 216 -9.04 8.09 -10.90
N ARG A 217 -9.38 9.37 -10.68
CA ARG A 217 -8.75 10.48 -11.39
C ARG A 217 -7.56 11.00 -10.60
N ASN A 218 -6.35 10.95 -11.16
CA ASN A 218 -5.18 11.53 -10.49
C ASN A 218 -5.37 13.06 -10.40
N PRO A 219 -5.42 13.64 -9.19
CA PRO A 219 -5.80 15.04 -9.03
C PRO A 219 -4.70 16.01 -9.45
N LEU A 220 -3.46 15.55 -9.60
CA LEU A 220 -2.32 16.38 -10.02
C LEU A 220 -2.13 16.37 -11.54
N THR A 221 -2.36 15.23 -12.20
CA THR A 221 -2.21 15.11 -13.66
C THR A 221 -3.53 15.31 -14.40
N GLY A 222 -4.66 15.11 -13.72
CA GLY A 222 -6.00 15.13 -14.30
C GLY A 222 -6.39 13.87 -15.09
N GLU A 223 -5.51 12.86 -15.12
CA GLU A 223 -5.71 11.61 -15.84
C GLU A 223 -6.75 10.71 -15.15
N GLN A 224 -7.67 10.10 -15.91
CA GLN A 224 -8.54 9.04 -15.42
C GLN A 224 -7.80 7.70 -15.45
N VAL A 225 -7.27 7.28 -14.30
CA VAL A 225 -6.41 6.09 -14.16
C VAL A 225 -7.23 4.82 -13.94
N LEU A 226 -8.24 4.89 -13.06
CA LEU A 226 -9.10 3.76 -12.69
C LEU A 226 -10.56 4.04 -13.02
N LYS A 227 -11.36 3.00 -13.23
CA LYS A 227 -12.81 3.14 -13.24
C LYS A 227 -13.32 3.49 -11.84
N PRO A 228 -14.28 4.42 -11.70
CA PRO A 228 -14.82 4.82 -10.40
C PRO A 228 -15.29 3.67 -9.50
N GLU A 229 -15.93 2.66 -10.08
CA GLU A 229 -16.45 1.50 -9.35
C GLU A 229 -15.35 0.61 -8.75
N ASN A 230 -14.17 0.57 -9.36
CA ASN A 230 -13.04 -0.23 -8.86
C ASN A 230 -12.39 0.41 -7.63
N CYS A 231 -12.50 1.73 -7.45
CA CYS A 231 -11.96 2.44 -6.29
C CYS A 231 -12.63 1.99 -4.98
N ALA A 232 -13.94 1.70 -5.01
CA ALA A 232 -14.67 1.20 -3.86
C ALA A 232 -14.18 -0.21 -3.44
N CYS A 233 -13.89 -1.09 -4.40
CA CYS A 233 -13.32 -2.41 -4.12
C CYS A 233 -11.93 -2.31 -3.48
N ILE A 234 -11.07 -1.44 -4.00
CA ILE A 234 -9.72 -1.22 -3.44
C ILE A 234 -9.80 -0.75 -1.99
N MET A 235 -10.66 0.25 -1.71
CA MET A 235 -10.86 0.76 -0.36
C MET A 235 -11.45 -0.29 0.58
N ALA A 236 -12.37 -1.14 0.09
CA ALA A 236 -12.90 -2.25 0.90
C ALA A 236 -11.78 -3.22 1.33
N GLU A 237 -10.92 -3.65 0.40
CA GLU A 237 -9.78 -4.52 0.75
C GLU A 237 -8.83 -3.85 1.74
N MET A 238 -8.52 -2.57 1.53
CA MET A 238 -7.70 -1.77 2.44
C MET A 238 -8.31 -1.66 3.84
N THR A 239 -9.62 -1.61 3.96
CA THR A 239 -10.31 -1.64 5.27
C THR A 239 -10.18 -3.01 5.94
N MET A 240 -10.29 -4.10 5.18
CA MET A 240 -10.30 -5.46 5.75
C MET A 240 -8.91 -5.97 6.13
N GLU A 241 -7.89 -5.71 5.31
CA GLU A 241 -6.58 -6.39 5.40
C GLU A 241 -5.40 -5.42 5.15
N GLY A 242 -5.63 -4.12 5.33
CA GLY A 242 -4.67 -3.08 5.00
C GLY A 242 -3.46 -2.96 5.94
N LEU A 243 -3.68 -3.19 7.23
CA LEU A 243 -2.69 -3.02 8.31
C LEU A 243 -2.39 -4.35 9.02
N TYR A 244 -2.49 -5.45 8.28
CA TYR A 244 -2.24 -6.81 8.77
C TYR A 244 -3.17 -7.13 9.97
N ASP A 245 -2.63 -7.77 11.01
CA ASP A 245 -3.35 -8.10 12.26
C ASP A 245 -3.94 -6.86 12.97
N SER A 246 -3.49 -5.64 12.63
CA SER A 246 -4.03 -4.39 13.18
C SER A 246 -5.14 -3.75 12.34
N SER A 247 -5.57 -4.37 11.23
CA SER A 247 -6.62 -3.80 10.36
C SER A 247 -7.93 -3.53 11.11
N GLY A 248 -8.36 -4.47 11.97
CA GLY A 248 -9.55 -4.30 12.81
C GLY A 248 -9.41 -3.15 13.82
N ALA A 249 -8.25 -3.02 14.47
CA ALA A 249 -7.97 -1.95 15.41
C ALA A 249 -7.92 -0.57 14.72
N TRP A 250 -7.34 -0.50 13.53
CA TRP A 250 -7.32 0.71 12.70
C TRP A 250 -8.73 1.12 12.25
N ALA A 251 -9.53 0.17 11.76
CA ALA A 251 -10.92 0.42 11.39
C ALA A 251 -11.75 0.90 12.59
N TYR A 252 -11.53 0.36 13.79
CA TYR A 252 -12.25 0.77 14.99
C TYR A 252 -11.86 2.18 15.49
N THR A 253 -10.57 2.51 15.44
CA THR A 253 -10.04 3.76 16.04
C THR A 253 -9.95 4.93 15.07
N VAL A 254 -9.63 4.67 13.80
CA VAL A 254 -9.46 5.68 12.75
C VAL A 254 -10.63 5.67 11.77
N GLY A 255 -11.18 4.49 11.46
CA GLY A 255 -12.36 4.36 10.61
C GLY A 255 -12.15 4.76 9.16
N LEU A 256 -10.95 4.55 8.62
CA LEU A 256 -10.61 4.84 7.23
C LEU A 256 -9.86 3.65 6.59
N PRO A 257 -10.03 3.38 5.28
CA PRO A 257 -9.23 2.42 4.54
C PRO A 257 -7.75 2.75 4.63
N GLY A 258 -6.91 1.79 5.02
CA GLY A 258 -5.49 2.00 5.21
C GLY A 258 -4.62 0.98 4.48
N LYS A 259 -3.34 1.28 4.28
CA LYS A 259 -2.33 0.30 3.91
C LYS A 259 -0.97 0.68 4.49
N SER A 260 -0.29 -0.29 5.09
CA SER A 260 1.09 -0.15 5.55
C SER A 260 2.11 -0.86 4.65
N GLY A 261 3.37 -0.47 4.74
CA GLY A 261 4.52 -1.15 4.15
C GLY A 261 5.71 -1.13 5.09
N VAL A 262 6.55 -2.18 5.04
CA VAL A 262 7.72 -2.32 5.94
C VAL A 262 8.83 -1.30 5.65
N GLY A 263 8.74 -0.57 4.54
CA GLY A 263 9.52 0.64 4.31
C GLY A 263 9.17 1.79 5.25
N GLY A 264 8.17 1.65 6.12
CA GLY A 264 7.74 2.68 7.08
C GLY A 264 6.59 3.56 6.60
N GLY A 265 6.02 3.27 5.43
CA GLY A 265 4.89 3.99 4.87
C GLY A 265 3.54 3.59 5.49
N ILE A 266 2.67 4.57 5.68
CA ILE A 266 1.25 4.43 5.98
C ILE A 266 0.48 5.26 4.97
N LEU A 267 -0.48 4.64 4.30
CA LEU A 267 -1.45 5.29 3.43
C LEU A 267 -2.85 5.14 4.07
N THR A 268 -3.63 6.21 4.10
CA THR A 268 -5.07 6.15 4.42
C THR A 268 -5.86 7.07 3.51
N ILE A 269 -7.11 6.70 3.23
CA ILE A 269 -7.93 7.33 2.20
C ILE A 269 -9.21 7.87 2.81
N VAL A 270 -9.54 9.13 2.55
CA VAL A 270 -10.86 9.72 2.85
C VAL A 270 -11.65 9.78 1.54
N PRO A 271 -12.63 8.89 1.31
CA PRO A 271 -13.32 8.76 0.03
C PRO A 271 -13.94 10.07 -0.43
N GLY A 272 -13.70 10.46 -1.68
CA GLY A 272 -14.17 11.72 -2.26
C GLY A 272 -13.45 12.97 -1.78
N ILE A 273 -12.50 12.86 -0.84
CA ILE A 273 -11.89 14.03 -0.19
C ILE A 273 -10.37 14.10 -0.40
N MET A 274 -9.60 13.12 0.09
CA MET A 274 -8.14 13.20 0.09
C MET A 274 -7.46 11.85 0.32
N GLY A 275 -6.20 11.75 -0.11
CA GLY A 275 -5.25 10.78 0.41
C GLY A 275 -4.40 11.40 1.50
N ILE A 276 -4.16 10.65 2.58
CA ILE A 276 -3.26 11.01 3.67
C ILE A 276 -2.16 9.95 3.70
N ALA A 277 -0.91 10.38 3.69
CA ALA A 277 0.22 9.49 3.83
C ALA A 277 1.16 9.96 4.93
N ALA A 278 1.82 9.01 5.56
CA ALA A 278 2.87 9.27 6.53
C ALA A 278 3.99 8.25 6.36
N PHE A 279 5.19 8.63 6.75
CA PHE A 279 6.38 7.80 6.66
C PHE A 279 7.22 7.97 7.92
N SER A 280 7.67 6.85 8.49
CA SER A 280 8.80 6.81 9.40
C SER A 280 9.27 5.35 9.53
N PRO A 281 10.59 5.05 9.45
CA PRO A 281 11.09 3.67 9.37
C PRO A 281 10.77 2.76 10.57
N PRO A 282 10.81 3.20 11.84
CA PRO A 282 10.55 2.32 12.96
C PRO A 282 9.13 1.73 12.97
N LEU A 283 9.06 0.41 12.90
CA LEU A 283 7.84 -0.39 12.88
C LEU A 283 7.52 -0.95 14.26
N ASP A 284 6.24 -1.11 14.54
CA ASP A 284 5.75 -1.89 15.67
C ASP A 284 5.91 -3.42 15.41
N PRO A 285 5.60 -4.29 16.39
CA PRO A 285 5.77 -5.74 16.24
C PRO A 285 4.95 -6.40 15.12
N VAL A 286 3.96 -5.72 14.54
CA VAL A 286 3.15 -6.25 13.42
C VAL A 286 3.57 -5.65 12.07
N GLY A 287 4.63 -4.82 12.04
CA GLY A 287 5.20 -4.28 10.81
C GLY A 287 4.57 -2.96 10.34
N ASN A 288 3.90 -2.21 11.21
CA ASN A 288 3.32 -0.91 10.90
C ASN A 288 4.15 0.23 11.51
N SER A 289 4.39 1.32 10.76
CA SER A 289 5.16 2.47 11.27
C SER A 289 4.54 3.07 12.53
N VAL A 290 5.33 3.16 13.61
CA VAL A 290 4.84 3.69 14.90
C VAL A 290 4.43 5.15 14.78
N ARG A 291 5.29 5.97 14.16
CA ARG A 291 5.03 7.41 13.99
C ARG A 291 4.05 7.65 12.84
N GLY A 292 4.17 6.88 11.75
CA GLY A 292 3.29 6.99 10.59
C GLY A 292 1.82 6.79 10.94
N GLN A 293 1.52 5.75 11.74
CA GLN A 293 0.15 5.49 12.20
C GLN A 293 -0.42 6.68 13.00
N LYS A 294 0.36 7.20 13.95
CA LYS A 294 -0.07 8.33 14.80
C LYS A 294 -0.27 9.62 14.00
N MET A 295 0.64 9.94 13.09
CA MET A 295 0.53 11.13 12.24
C MET A 295 -0.70 11.05 11.33
N ALA A 296 -0.88 9.94 10.60
CA ALA A 296 -2.01 9.77 9.70
C ALA A 296 -3.36 9.78 10.47
N ALA A 297 -3.43 9.09 11.60
CA ALA A 297 -4.62 9.08 12.46
C ALA A 297 -4.93 10.46 13.06
N PHE A 298 -3.91 11.22 13.46
CA PHE A 298 -4.08 12.58 13.95
C PHE A 298 -4.68 13.48 12.87
N VAL A 299 -4.12 13.47 11.65
CA VAL A 299 -4.64 14.28 10.54
C VAL A 299 -6.11 13.95 10.25
N ALA A 300 -6.45 12.66 10.17
CA ALA A 300 -7.82 12.23 9.96
C ALA A 300 -8.77 12.74 11.05
N ARG A 301 -8.38 12.61 12.33
CA ARG A 301 -9.20 13.02 13.47
C ARG A 301 -9.38 14.53 13.55
N GLU A 302 -8.32 15.32 13.43
CA GLU A 302 -8.40 16.79 13.53
C GLU A 302 -9.19 17.42 12.36
N LEU A 303 -9.22 16.74 11.21
CA LEU A 303 -10.06 17.14 10.08
C LEU A 303 -11.49 16.57 10.16
N GLY A 304 -11.78 15.72 11.16
CA GLY A 304 -13.12 15.17 11.41
C GLY A 304 -13.53 14.04 10.45
N TYR A 305 -12.58 13.24 9.97
CA TYR A 305 -12.85 12.17 9.00
C TYR A 305 -12.80 10.78 9.63
N ASN A 306 -13.94 10.09 9.52
CA ASN A 306 -14.13 8.69 9.84
C ASN A 306 -15.37 8.20 9.07
N LEU A 307 -15.31 7.05 8.40
CA LEU A 307 -16.42 6.51 7.59
C LEU A 307 -17.67 6.17 8.40
N TYR A 308 -17.52 5.98 9.71
CA TYR A 308 -18.58 5.55 10.62
C TYR A 308 -19.07 6.67 11.54
N ALA A 309 -18.44 7.84 11.50
CA ALA A 309 -18.91 9.02 12.20
C ALA A 309 -19.89 9.80 11.31
N SER A 310 -20.99 10.26 11.90
CA SER A 310 -22.02 11.09 11.23
C SER A 310 -21.59 12.54 11.08
#